data_AF-A0A2P5YXX5-F1
#
_entry.id   AF-A0A2P5YXX5-F1
#
_cell.length_a   1.000
_cell.length_b   1.000
_cell.length_c   1.000
_cell.angle_alpha   90.00
_cell.angle_beta   90.00
_cell.angle_gamma   90.00
#
_symmetry.space_group_name_H-M   'P 1'
#
loop_
_entity.id
_entity.type
_entity.pdbx_description
1 polymer ?
#
loop_
_entity_poly.entity_id
_entity_poly.type
_entity_poly.pdbx_seq_one_letter_code
_entity_poly.pdbx_strand_id
1 'polypeptide(L)'
;MEGTVFTPSLEGMQHIRSPQGEMLTKPFLDVCKLILPVIDKFGTAMALVKRDIGRNTSRLEKKYQSDPFRYNFLYNMVKEEYECKSAKGSTSCTNGILWLTRAMDFIVELFHNLLAHPDWSVTDACTDAYGKTLRKFHGWIASSSFTVAMKLAPDRKKFMEVITCKGDVRADMEKFCLTFPPYLEENHKFLLEVSFFGCYFASAIIESLSSSINSGIIT
;
A
#
# COMPACT_ATOMS: atom_id res chain seq x y z
N MET A 1 24.99 -5.47 12.21
CA MET A 1 24.88 -5.04 10.80
C MET A 1 24.27 -3.65 10.81
N GLU A 2 24.83 -2.69 10.08
CA GLU A 2 24.11 -1.44 9.84
C GLU A 2 22.85 -1.76 9.01
N GLY A 3 21.68 -1.33 9.48
CA GLY A 3 20.41 -1.56 8.79
C GLY A 3 20.30 -0.78 7.48
N THR A 4 19.45 -1.27 6.59
CA THR A 4 19.07 -0.63 5.33
C THR A 4 17.92 0.37 5.56
N VAL A 5 17.53 1.09 4.49
CA VAL A 5 16.31 1.91 4.49
C VAL A 5 15.00 1.11 4.68
N PHE A 6 15.04 -0.21 4.52
CA PHE A 6 13.91 -1.12 4.73
C PHE A 6 13.84 -1.68 6.15
N THR A 7 14.98 -1.74 6.87
CA THR A 7 15.07 -2.34 8.21
C THR A 7 13.97 -1.89 9.18
N PRO A 8 13.65 -0.58 9.32
CA PRO A 8 12.59 -0.16 10.23
C PRO A 8 11.22 -0.76 9.89
N SER A 9 10.89 -0.84 8.59
CA SER A 9 9.62 -1.42 8.15
C SER A 9 9.56 -2.93 8.40
N LEU A 10 10.67 -3.64 8.20
CA LEU A 10 10.79 -5.08 8.45
C LEU A 10 10.67 -5.43 9.94
N GLU A 11 11.26 -4.62 10.81
CA GLU A 11 11.10 -4.75 12.26
C GLU A 11 9.66 -4.44 12.68
N GLY A 12 9.09 -3.36 12.15
CA GLY A 12 7.70 -2.96 12.44
C GLY A 12 6.66 -4.01 12.06
N MET A 13 6.88 -4.78 10.98
CA MET A 13 5.95 -5.83 10.54
C MET A 13 5.73 -6.92 11.60
N GLN A 14 6.74 -7.19 12.44
CA GLN A 14 6.66 -8.19 13.52
C GLN A 14 5.58 -7.83 14.57
N HIS A 15 5.16 -6.56 14.61
CA HIS A 15 4.22 -6.03 15.58
C HIS A 15 2.85 -5.71 14.97
N ILE A 16 2.62 -6.01 13.68
CA ILE A 16 1.32 -5.73 13.03
C ILE A 16 0.17 -6.53 13.66
N ARG A 17 0.45 -7.74 14.15
CA ARG A 17 -0.58 -8.61 14.72
C ARG A 17 -0.57 -8.61 16.24
N SER A 18 -1.75 -8.73 16.82
CA SER A 18 -1.92 -9.14 18.21
C SER A 18 -1.48 -10.60 18.40
N PRO A 19 -1.30 -11.08 19.64
CA PRO A 19 -1.05 -12.51 19.90
C PRO A 19 -2.16 -13.43 19.37
N GLN A 20 -3.37 -12.90 19.16
CA GLN A 20 -4.52 -13.61 18.60
C GLN A 20 -4.58 -13.55 17.07
N GLY A 21 -3.63 -12.86 16.43
CA GLY A 21 -3.53 -12.74 14.98
C GLY A 21 -4.29 -11.56 14.37
N GLU A 22 -4.96 -10.73 15.17
CA GLU A 22 -5.75 -9.59 14.67
C GLU A 22 -4.87 -8.41 14.27
N MET A 23 -5.23 -7.72 13.19
CA MET A 23 -4.47 -6.57 12.70
C MET A 23 -4.62 -5.34 13.61
N LEU A 24 -3.52 -4.94 14.24
CA LEU A 24 -3.44 -3.76 15.08
C LEU A 24 -3.30 -2.50 14.21
N THR A 25 -4.12 -1.49 14.50
CA THR A 25 -4.18 -0.24 13.73
C THR A 25 -2.82 0.46 13.70
N LYS A 26 -2.30 0.82 14.88
CA LYS A 26 -1.11 1.67 14.97
C LYS A 26 0.12 1.01 14.34
N PRO A 27 0.47 -0.26 14.64
CA PRO A 27 1.59 -0.94 14.01
C PRO A 27 1.46 -1.04 12.48
N PHE A 28 0.27 -1.35 11.94
CA PHE A 28 0.06 -1.38 10.49
C PHE A 28 0.30 0.01 9.85
N LEU A 29 -0.26 1.08 10.43
CA LEU A 29 -0.06 2.44 9.93
C LEU A 29 1.39 2.89 10.05
N ASP A 30 2.10 2.49 11.12
CA ASP A 30 3.50 2.80 11.31
C ASP A 30 4.36 2.16 10.21
N VAL A 31 4.14 0.89 9.85
CA VAL A 31 4.86 0.24 8.74
C VAL A 31 4.60 0.96 7.40
N CYS A 32 3.35 1.34 7.11
CA CYS A 32 3.01 2.14 5.93
C CYS A 32 3.72 3.51 5.89
N LYS A 33 4.02 4.11 7.06
CA LYS A 33 4.79 5.37 7.16
C LYS A 33 6.29 5.13 7.04
N LEU A 34 6.80 4.02 7.59
CA LEU A 34 8.23 3.69 7.62
C LEU A 34 8.82 3.42 6.24
N ILE A 35 7.99 3.13 5.22
CA ILE A 35 8.46 2.98 3.84
C ILE A 35 8.61 4.32 3.10
N LEU A 36 7.98 5.40 3.58
CA LEU A 36 7.99 6.70 2.91
C LEU A 36 9.40 7.27 2.64
N PRO A 37 10.41 7.09 3.50
CA PRO A 37 11.78 7.50 3.19
C PRO A 37 12.38 6.82 1.96
N VAL A 38 11.96 5.59 1.63
CA VAL A 38 12.34 4.90 0.39
C VAL A 38 11.64 5.54 -0.80
N ILE A 39 10.33 5.82 -0.64
CA ILE A 39 9.51 6.49 -1.68
C ILE A 39 10.05 7.89 -1.99
N ASP A 40 10.58 8.60 -0.98
CA ASP A 40 11.22 9.89 -1.16
C ASP A 40 12.44 9.86 -2.08
N LYS A 41 13.11 8.71 -2.21
CA LYS A 41 14.27 8.57 -3.11
C LYS A 41 13.87 8.58 -4.59
N PHE A 42 12.60 8.37 -4.91
CA PHE A 42 12.07 8.55 -6.27
C PHE A 42 11.81 10.02 -6.62
N GLY A 43 11.95 10.93 -5.65
CA GLY A 43 11.75 12.37 -5.85
C GLY A 43 10.33 12.72 -6.31
N THR A 44 10.22 13.71 -7.18
CA THR A 44 8.93 14.27 -7.62
C THR A 44 8.03 13.24 -8.33
N ALA A 45 8.61 12.20 -8.94
CA ALA A 45 7.84 11.15 -9.61
C ALA A 45 6.85 10.42 -8.69
N MET A 46 7.16 10.31 -7.39
CA MET A 46 6.31 9.64 -6.40
C MET A 46 5.64 10.59 -5.41
N ALA A 47 5.71 11.91 -5.64
CA ALA A 47 5.12 12.89 -4.73
C ALA A 47 3.61 12.69 -4.52
N LEU A 48 2.88 12.32 -5.58
CA LEU A 48 1.43 12.05 -5.49
C LEU A 48 1.13 10.79 -4.69
N VAL A 49 1.93 9.73 -4.86
CA VAL A 49 1.80 8.46 -4.12
C VAL A 49 2.11 8.68 -2.64
N LYS A 50 3.23 9.34 -2.33
CA LYS A 50 3.59 9.72 -0.95
C LYS A 50 2.49 10.53 -0.27
N ARG A 51 1.94 11.53 -0.98
CA ARG A 51 0.85 12.36 -0.45
C ARG A 51 -0.41 11.54 -0.19
N ASP A 52 -0.75 10.60 -1.07
CA ASP A 52 -1.91 9.74 -0.87
C ASP A 52 -1.76 8.82 0.34
N ILE A 53 -0.61 8.13 0.46
CA ILE A 53 -0.26 7.30 1.63
C ILE A 53 -0.36 8.14 2.90
N GLY A 54 0.33 9.28 2.96
CA GLY A 54 0.34 10.15 4.13
C GLY A 54 -1.04 10.69 4.53
N ARG A 55 -1.88 11.02 3.54
CA ARG A 55 -3.27 11.46 3.78
C ARG A 55 -4.11 10.34 4.38
N ASN A 56 -4.03 9.13 3.82
CA ASN A 56 -4.83 8.00 4.28
C ASN A 56 -4.36 7.51 5.65
N THR A 57 -3.04 7.42 5.90
CA THR A 57 -2.52 7.08 7.24
C THR A 57 -2.93 8.12 8.28
N SER A 58 -2.85 9.42 7.96
CA SER A 58 -3.25 10.49 8.90
C SER A 58 -4.75 10.45 9.22
N ARG A 59 -5.59 10.09 8.25
CA ARG A 59 -7.03 9.90 8.45
C ARG A 59 -7.30 8.77 9.46
N LEU A 60 -6.66 7.62 9.28
CA LEU A 60 -6.83 6.46 10.14
C LEU A 60 -6.24 6.69 11.53
N GLU A 61 -5.08 7.34 11.61
CA GLU A 61 -4.45 7.74 12.87
C GLU A 61 -5.36 8.69 13.67
N LYS A 62 -6.00 9.67 13.01
CA LYS A 62 -6.96 10.56 13.67
C LYS A 62 -8.15 9.81 14.26
N LYS A 63 -8.67 8.78 13.55
CA LYS A 63 -9.73 7.92 14.07
C LYS A 63 -9.23 7.10 15.26
N TYR A 64 -8.05 6.49 15.15
CA TYR A 64 -7.41 5.77 16.25
C TYR A 64 -7.27 6.63 17.51
N GLN A 65 -6.76 7.86 17.37
CA GLN A 65 -6.56 8.78 18.48
C GLN A 65 -7.86 9.24 19.15
N SER A 66 -9.01 9.15 18.46
CA SER A 66 -10.30 9.51 19.07
C SER A 66 -10.76 8.53 20.15
N ASP A 67 -10.34 7.26 20.05
CA ASP A 67 -10.56 6.23 21.07
C ASP A 67 -9.60 5.04 20.80
N PRO A 68 -8.37 5.07 21.35
CA PRO A 68 -7.36 4.05 21.10
C PRO A 68 -7.78 2.65 21.54
N PHE A 69 -8.66 2.54 22.53
CA PHE A 69 -9.18 1.25 22.99
C PHE A 69 -10.14 0.66 21.95
N ARG A 70 -11.12 1.45 21.51
CA ARG A 70 -12.11 1.02 20.51
C ARG A 70 -11.51 0.72 19.15
N TYR A 71 -10.52 1.52 18.72
CA TYR A 71 -9.89 1.38 17.41
C TYR A 71 -8.50 0.76 17.45
N ASN A 72 -8.19 -0.01 18.50
CA ASN A 72 -6.93 -0.76 18.60
C ASN A 72 -6.75 -1.71 17.41
N PHE A 73 -7.84 -2.32 16.94
CA PHE A 73 -7.86 -3.20 15.76
C PHE A 73 -8.35 -2.45 14.52
N LEU A 74 -7.65 -2.62 13.40
CA LEU A 74 -7.86 -1.82 12.18
C LEU A 74 -9.32 -1.90 11.69
N TYR A 75 -9.85 -3.12 11.70
CA TYR A 75 -11.16 -3.41 11.14
C TYR A 75 -12.33 -2.91 12.00
N ASN A 76 -12.10 -2.51 13.25
CA ASN A 76 -13.16 -1.90 14.07
C ASN A 76 -13.64 -0.57 13.48
N MET A 77 -12.75 0.19 12.81
CA MET A 77 -13.15 1.42 12.11
C MET A 77 -14.15 1.13 10.99
N VAL A 78 -13.92 0.05 10.23
CA VAL A 78 -14.76 -0.34 9.10
C VAL A 78 -16.10 -0.90 9.57
N LYS A 79 -16.09 -1.76 10.61
CA LYS A 79 -17.31 -2.33 11.20
C LYS A 79 -18.26 -1.22 11.67
N GLU A 80 -17.74 -0.25 12.42
CA GLU A 80 -18.55 0.88 12.87
C GLU A 80 -19.09 1.72 11.70
N GLU A 81 -18.24 2.09 10.74
CA GLU A 81 -18.69 2.89 9.60
C GLU A 81 -19.73 2.16 8.73
N TYR A 82 -19.65 0.83 8.69
CA TYR A 82 -20.66 -0.01 8.05
C TYR A 82 -21.99 0.03 8.82
N GLU A 83 -21.97 -0.21 10.13
CA GLU A 83 -23.15 -0.14 11.01
C GLU A 83 -23.81 1.25 10.95
N CYS A 84 -23.01 2.31 10.90
CA CYS A 84 -23.46 3.70 10.77
C CYS A 84 -23.80 4.13 9.33
N LYS A 85 -23.70 3.23 8.34
CA LYS A 85 -23.94 3.51 6.90
C LYS A 85 -23.09 4.65 6.33
N SER A 86 -21.92 4.91 6.91
CA SER A 86 -20.98 5.97 6.53
C SER A 86 -19.75 5.45 5.77
N ALA A 87 -19.58 4.12 5.66
CA ALA A 87 -18.43 3.47 5.02
C ALA A 87 -18.17 3.94 3.57
N LYS A 88 -19.21 4.33 2.82
CA LYS A 88 -19.12 4.80 1.43
C LYS A 88 -18.71 6.27 1.29
N GLY A 89 -18.58 7.00 2.40
CA GLY A 89 -18.14 8.40 2.38
C GLY A 89 -16.72 8.54 1.82
N SER A 90 -16.48 9.55 0.98
CA SER A 90 -15.14 9.81 0.42
C SER A 90 -14.07 10.07 1.50
N THR A 91 -14.51 10.54 2.67
CA THR A 91 -13.70 10.81 3.86
C THR A 91 -13.70 9.68 4.90
N SER A 92 -14.37 8.55 4.63
CA SER A 92 -14.46 7.41 5.56
C SER A 92 -13.10 6.74 5.76
N CYS A 93 -12.92 6.09 6.90
CA CYS A 93 -11.78 5.24 7.23
C CYS A 93 -11.76 4.01 6.34
N THR A 94 -12.92 3.46 6.00
CA THR A 94 -13.08 2.36 5.04
C THR A 94 -12.46 2.71 3.69
N ASN A 95 -12.80 3.88 3.14
CA ASN A 95 -12.18 4.38 1.91
C ASN A 95 -10.68 4.68 2.10
N GLY A 96 -10.28 5.14 3.29
CA GLY A 96 -8.87 5.33 3.66
C GLY A 96 -8.06 4.05 3.61
N ILE A 97 -8.56 2.96 4.21
CA ILE A 97 -7.93 1.62 4.19
C ILE A 97 -7.87 1.09 2.76
N LEU A 98 -8.94 1.25 1.97
CA LEU A 98 -8.97 0.83 0.57
C LEU A 98 -7.86 1.49 -0.27
N TRP A 99 -7.76 2.82 -0.24
CA TRP A 99 -6.75 3.53 -1.03
C TRP A 99 -5.33 3.35 -0.49
N LEU A 100 -5.16 3.27 0.83
CA LEU A 100 -3.87 2.94 1.44
C LEU A 100 -3.40 1.56 0.99
N THR A 101 -4.28 0.55 1.05
CA THR A 101 -3.95 -0.83 0.63
C THR A 101 -3.54 -0.87 -0.83
N ARG A 102 -4.31 -0.24 -1.73
CA ARG A 102 -3.96 -0.15 -3.17
C ARG A 102 -2.66 0.58 -3.46
N ALA A 103 -2.37 1.66 -2.72
CA ALA A 103 -1.10 2.35 -2.84
C ALA A 103 0.05 1.46 -2.39
N MET A 104 -0.14 0.67 -1.33
CA MET A 104 0.86 -0.29 -0.88
C MET A 104 1.05 -1.48 -1.82
N ASP A 105 -0.01 -1.98 -2.48
CA ASP A 105 0.11 -2.99 -3.54
C ASP A 105 1.02 -2.50 -4.66
N PHE A 106 0.84 -1.24 -5.08
CA PHE A 106 1.70 -0.60 -6.08
C PHE A 106 3.16 -0.53 -5.62
N ILE A 107 3.41 -0.20 -4.35
CA ILE A 107 4.79 -0.14 -3.81
C ILE A 107 5.44 -1.52 -3.77
N VAL A 108 4.73 -2.55 -3.35
CA VAL A 108 5.22 -3.93 -3.37
C VAL A 108 5.56 -4.35 -4.80
N GLU A 109 4.64 -4.16 -5.75
CA GLU A 109 4.85 -4.56 -7.14
C GLU A 109 6.00 -3.78 -7.79
N LEU A 110 6.15 -2.49 -7.46
CA LEU A 110 7.30 -1.69 -7.90
C LEU A 110 8.62 -2.27 -7.39
N PHE A 111 8.69 -2.65 -6.12
CA PHE A 111 9.91 -3.26 -5.56
C PHE A 111 10.19 -4.64 -6.18
N HIS A 112 9.16 -5.47 -6.38
CA HIS A 112 9.30 -6.71 -7.15
C HIS A 112 9.90 -6.46 -8.53
N ASN A 113 9.36 -5.50 -9.29
CA ASN A 113 9.86 -5.16 -10.62
C ASN A 113 11.32 -4.68 -10.59
N LEU A 114 11.70 -3.87 -9.60
CA LEU A 114 13.10 -3.43 -9.43
C LEU A 114 14.05 -4.60 -9.15
N LEU A 115 13.62 -5.64 -8.44
CA LEU A 115 14.39 -6.84 -8.13
C LEU A 115 14.49 -7.82 -9.29
N ALA A 116 13.37 -8.04 -9.98
CA ALA A 116 13.22 -9.03 -11.05
C ALA A 116 13.80 -8.56 -12.38
N HIS A 117 13.78 -7.25 -12.65
CA HIS A 117 14.20 -6.67 -13.92
C HIS A 117 15.34 -5.67 -13.70
N PRO A 118 16.60 -6.16 -13.58
CA PRO A 118 17.77 -5.30 -13.31
C PRO A 118 18.08 -4.31 -14.45
N ASP A 119 17.59 -4.59 -15.65
CA ASP A 119 17.77 -3.86 -16.91
C ASP A 119 16.67 -2.81 -17.18
N TRP A 120 15.53 -2.88 -16.49
CA TRP A 120 14.43 -1.93 -16.66
C TRP A 120 14.75 -0.55 -16.09
N SER A 121 14.32 0.52 -16.75
CA SER A 121 14.35 1.85 -16.14
C SER A 121 13.41 1.93 -14.92
N VAL A 122 13.59 2.92 -14.06
CA VAL A 122 12.64 3.18 -12.95
C VAL A 122 11.24 3.44 -13.51
N THR A 123 11.14 4.16 -14.63
CA THR A 123 9.89 4.42 -15.34
C THR A 123 9.19 3.14 -15.79
N ASP A 124 9.92 2.18 -16.36
CA ASP A 124 9.35 0.91 -16.82
C ASP A 124 8.80 0.12 -15.63
N ALA A 125 9.61 -0.02 -14.57
CA ALA A 125 9.21 -0.71 -13.34
C ALA A 125 7.95 -0.09 -12.69
N CYS A 126 7.89 1.24 -12.65
CA CYS A 126 6.73 1.97 -12.14
C CYS A 126 5.50 1.84 -13.05
N THR A 127 5.69 1.91 -14.37
CA THR A 127 4.58 1.87 -15.33
C THR A 127 3.92 0.50 -15.34
N ASP A 128 4.72 -0.57 -15.30
CA ASP A 128 4.21 -1.93 -15.18
C ASP A 128 3.47 -2.14 -13.84
N ALA A 129 4.08 -1.77 -12.72
CA ALA A 129 3.46 -1.86 -11.40
C ALA A 129 2.13 -1.09 -11.34
N TYR A 130 2.08 0.11 -11.91
CA TYR A 130 0.88 0.92 -12.02
C TYR A 130 -0.22 0.22 -12.84
N GLY A 131 0.17 -0.39 -13.96
CA GLY A 131 -0.74 -1.15 -14.81
C GLY A 131 -1.42 -2.32 -14.09
N LYS A 132 -0.65 -3.09 -13.31
CA LYS A 132 -1.15 -4.25 -12.56
C LYS A 132 -2.01 -3.88 -11.34
N THR A 133 -1.78 -2.71 -10.75
CA THR A 133 -2.37 -2.34 -9.45
C THR A 133 -3.39 -1.20 -9.56
N LEU A 134 -2.91 0.05 -9.69
CA LEU A 134 -3.71 1.26 -9.51
C LEU A 134 -4.51 1.67 -10.74
N ARG A 135 -4.04 1.34 -11.96
CA ARG A 135 -4.60 1.85 -13.22
C ARG A 135 -6.09 1.59 -13.35
N LYS A 136 -6.56 0.38 -12.98
CA LYS A 136 -7.99 -0.01 -13.03
C LYS A 136 -8.90 0.85 -12.15
N PHE A 137 -8.34 1.56 -11.17
CA PHE A 137 -9.10 2.41 -10.23
C PHE A 137 -8.97 3.91 -10.53
N HIS A 138 -8.08 4.29 -11.45
CA HIS A 138 -7.80 5.69 -11.77
C HIS A 138 -8.59 6.14 -12.99
N GLY A 139 -9.36 7.23 -12.83
CA GLY A 139 -9.93 7.93 -13.97
C GLY A 139 -8.85 8.57 -14.86
N TRP A 140 -9.27 9.18 -15.98
CA TRP A 140 -8.35 9.75 -16.97
C TRP A 140 -7.42 10.83 -16.39
N ILE A 141 -7.89 11.65 -15.45
CA ILE A 141 -7.08 12.71 -14.81
C ILE A 141 -5.94 12.09 -14.00
N ALA A 142 -6.25 11.10 -13.17
CA ALA A 142 -5.25 10.44 -12.32
C ALA A 142 -4.25 9.65 -13.16
N SER A 143 -4.73 8.97 -14.21
CA SER A 143 -3.89 8.24 -15.16
C SER A 143 -2.94 9.17 -15.93
N SER A 144 -3.42 10.29 -16.46
CA SER A 144 -2.60 11.30 -17.12
C SER A 144 -1.58 11.93 -16.18
N SER A 145 -1.97 12.19 -14.93
CA SER A 145 -1.06 12.72 -13.90
C SER A 145 0.10 11.76 -13.63
N PHE A 146 -0.18 10.45 -13.59
CA PHE A 146 0.85 9.42 -13.45
C PHE A 146 1.84 9.45 -14.62
N THR A 147 1.34 9.47 -15.86
CA THR A 147 2.19 9.56 -17.06
C THR A 147 3.13 10.77 -17.04
N VAL A 148 2.64 11.93 -16.58
CA VAL A 148 3.47 13.12 -16.44
C VAL A 148 4.50 12.95 -15.32
N ALA A 149 4.11 12.39 -14.17
CA ALA A 149 5.02 12.15 -13.05
C ALA A 149 6.18 11.21 -13.43
N MET A 150 5.92 10.20 -14.28
CA MET A 150 6.96 9.27 -14.75
C MET A 150 8.05 9.93 -15.60
N LYS A 151 7.79 11.10 -16.21
CA LYS A 151 8.84 11.90 -16.88
C LYS A 151 9.87 12.48 -15.90
N LEU A 152 9.54 12.48 -14.61
CA LEU A 152 10.39 12.97 -13.53
C LEU A 152 11.05 11.82 -12.74
N ALA A 153 10.88 10.57 -13.19
CA ALA A 153 11.52 9.43 -12.56
C ALA A 153 13.04 9.56 -12.62
N PRO A 154 13.76 9.18 -11.55
CA PRO A 154 15.21 9.27 -11.53
C PRO A 154 15.84 8.26 -12.49
N ASP A 155 17.10 8.52 -12.87
CA ASP A 155 17.95 7.51 -13.47
C ASP A 155 18.09 6.30 -12.53
N ARG A 156 18.00 5.08 -13.09
CA ARG A 156 18.01 3.84 -12.30
C ARG A 156 19.31 3.69 -11.51
N LYS A 157 20.46 3.92 -12.14
CA LYS A 157 21.75 3.73 -11.50
C LYS A 157 21.86 4.65 -10.28
N LYS A 158 21.57 5.93 -10.45
CA LYS A 158 21.55 6.91 -9.35
C LYS A 158 20.53 6.54 -8.26
N PHE A 159 19.35 6.08 -8.65
CA PHE A 159 18.33 5.66 -7.70
C PHE A 159 18.79 4.47 -6.86
N MET A 160 19.32 3.42 -7.51
CA MET A 160 19.83 2.23 -6.84
C MET A 160 20.98 2.58 -5.90
N GLU A 161 21.95 3.39 -6.35
CA GLU A 161 23.06 3.89 -5.52
C GLU A 161 22.55 4.55 -4.23
N VAL A 162 21.53 5.43 -4.34
CA VAL A 162 20.94 6.15 -3.19
C VAL A 162 20.23 5.24 -2.20
N ILE A 163 19.60 4.16 -2.65
CA ILE A 163 18.95 3.22 -1.72
C ILE A 163 19.95 2.23 -1.13
N THR A 164 20.98 1.80 -1.88
CA THR A 164 22.02 0.81 -1.47
C THR A 164 23.06 1.29 -0.46
N CYS A 165 22.95 2.52 0.06
CA CYS A 165 24.00 3.17 0.86
C CYS A 165 24.51 2.37 2.08
N LYS A 166 23.71 1.46 2.65
CA LYS A 166 24.08 0.63 3.82
C LYS A 166 23.35 -0.72 3.77
N GLY A 167 24.05 -1.79 4.14
CA GLY A 167 23.50 -3.15 4.25
C GLY A 167 23.12 -3.80 2.91
N ASP A 168 22.51 -4.98 2.97
CA ASP A 168 22.01 -5.69 1.78
C ASP A 168 20.57 -5.27 1.46
N VAL A 169 20.44 -4.16 0.73
CA VAL A 169 19.14 -3.60 0.33
C VAL A 169 18.35 -4.52 -0.56
N ARG A 170 19.02 -5.35 -1.37
CA ARG A 170 18.33 -6.30 -2.26
C ARG A 170 17.63 -7.35 -1.42
N ALA A 171 18.34 -7.95 -0.46
CA ALA A 171 17.78 -8.94 0.46
C ALA A 171 16.65 -8.37 1.33
N ASP A 172 16.82 -7.16 1.87
CA ASP A 172 15.78 -6.53 2.68
C ASP A 172 14.55 -6.12 1.86
N MET A 173 14.74 -5.65 0.61
CA MET A 173 13.65 -5.36 -0.32
C MET A 173 12.89 -6.64 -0.70
N GLU A 174 13.60 -7.74 -0.97
CA GLU A 174 13.00 -9.05 -1.22
C GLU A 174 12.19 -9.53 -0.01
N LYS A 175 12.76 -9.40 1.21
CA LYS A 175 12.05 -9.73 2.45
C LYS A 175 10.80 -8.87 2.65
N PHE A 176 10.85 -7.58 2.34
CA PHE A 176 9.69 -6.69 2.41
C PHE A 176 8.60 -7.19 1.47
N CYS A 177 8.98 -7.50 0.23
CA CYS A 177 8.09 -8.00 -0.80
C CYS A 177 7.47 -9.36 -0.48
N LEU A 178 8.12 -10.20 0.31
CA LEU A 178 7.57 -11.48 0.77
C LEU A 178 6.70 -11.33 2.03
N THR A 179 7.06 -10.41 2.93
CA THR A 179 6.45 -10.34 4.28
C THR A 179 5.23 -9.44 4.33
N PHE A 180 5.19 -8.37 3.53
CA PHE A 180 4.12 -7.38 3.60
C PHE A 180 2.80 -7.77 2.90
N PRO A 181 2.81 -8.45 1.72
CA PRO A 181 1.58 -8.75 0.98
C PRO A 181 0.48 -9.47 1.77
N PRO A 182 0.78 -10.45 2.66
CA PRO A 182 -0.26 -11.12 3.45
C PRO A 182 -1.15 -10.17 4.27
N TYR A 183 -0.61 -9.02 4.73
CA TYR A 183 -1.43 -8.00 5.42
C TYR A 183 -2.33 -7.23 4.44
N LEU A 184 -1.86 -6.96 3.23
CA LEU A 184 -2.65 -6.29 2.20
C LEU A 184 -3.77 -7.20 1.68
N GLU A 185 -3.48 -8.49 1.50
CA GLU A 185 -4.49 -9.50 1.15
C GLU A 185 -5.59 -9.61 2.19
N GLU A 186 -5.25 -9.57 3.49
CA GLU A 186 -6.24 -9.56 4.57
C GLU A 186 -7.13 -8.31 4.47
N ASN A 187 -6.56 -7.14 4.19
CA ASN A 187 -7.36 -5.93 3.97
C ASN A 187 -8.31 -6.08 2.77
N HIS A 188 -7.83 -6.62 1.65
CA HIS A 188 -8.68 -6.86 0.48
C HIS A 188 -9.82 -7.84 0.80
N LYS A 189 -9.52 -8.97 1.47
CA LYS A 189 -10.49 -9.97 1.91
C LYS A 189 -11.54 -9.37 2.85
N PHE A 190 -11.09 -8.62 3.85
CA PHE A 190 -12.00 -7.99 4.82
C PHE A 190 -12.92 -6.95 4.15
N LEU A 191 -12.37 -6.07 3.29
CA LEU A 191 -13.14 -5.05 2.58
C LEU A 191 -14.15 -5.68 1.59
N LEU A 192 -13.81 -6.84 1.03
CA LEU A 192 -14.72 -7.62 0.20
C LEU A 192 -15.89 -8.15 0.99
N GLU A 193 -15.62 -8.85 2.08
CA GLU A 193 -16.64 -9.45 2.94
C GLU A 193 -17.66 -8.38 3.38
N VAL A 194 -17.19 -7.22 3.86
CA VAL A 194 -18.06 -6.09 4.22
C VAL A 194 -18.89 -5.60 3.03
N SER A 195 -18.34 -5.62 1.82
CA SER A 195 -19.08 -5.27 0.59
C SER A 195 -20.13 -6.32 0.19
N PHE A 196 -19.89 -7.60 0.47
CA PHE A 196 -20.80 -8.71 0.18
C PHE A 196 -21.94 -8.82 1.19
N PHE A 197 -21.70 -8.59 2.49
CA PHE A 197 -22.74 -8.60 3.52
C PHE A 197 -23.72 -7.41 3.43
N GLY A 198 -23.36 -6.36 2.67
CA GLY A 198 -24.17 -5.16 2.43
C GLY A 198 -24.88 -5.12 1.08
N CYS A 199 -25.58 -6.20 0.71
CA CYS A 199 -26.18 -6.44 -0.62
C CYS A 199 -26.67 -5.17 -1.35
N TYR A 200 -26.27 -5.08 -2.63
CA TYR A 200 -26.22 -3.94 -3.55
C TYR A 200 -24.98 -3.05 -3.42
N PHE A 201 -23.94 -3.34 -4.20
CA PHE A 201 -23.34 -2.48 -5.23
C PHE A 201 -22.16 -3.25 -5.88
N ALA A 202 -22.48 -4.14 -6.80
CA ALA A 202 -21.51 -4.88 -7.61
C ALA A 202 -21.27 -4.15 -8.94
N SER A 203 -20.16 -3.43 -9.04
CA SER A 203 -19.47 -3.26 -10.33
C SER A 203 -17.99 -2.97 -10.14
N ALA A 204 -17.60 -2.03 -9.27
CA ALA A 204 -16.19 -1.61 -9.17
C ALA A 204 -15.28 -2.51 -8.29
N ILE A 205 -15.84 -3.24 -7.32
CA ILE A 205 -15.07 -4.09 -6.40
C ILE A 205 -14.92 -5.52 -6.96
N ILE A 206 -16.00 -6.11 -7.50
CA ILE A 206 -16.00 -7.50 -7.97
C ILE A 206 -15.17 -7.71 -9.24
N GLU A 207 -15.20 -6.77 -10.20
CA GLU A 207 -14.39 -6.87 -11.43
C GLU A 207 -12.88 -6.80 -11.14
N SER A 208 -12.49 -6.05 -10.10
CA SER A 208 -11.09 -5.88 -9.72
C SER A 208 -10.43 -7.15 -9.20
N LEU A 209 -11.20 -8.05 -8.59
CA LEU A 209 -10.68 -9.22 -7.88
C LEU A 209 -10.74 -10.50 -8.70
N SER A 210 -11.73 -10.60 -9.60
CA SER A 210 -11.71 -11.59 -10.69
C SER A 210 -10.42 -11.49 -11.51
N SER A 211 -9.93 -10.26 -11.75
CA SER A 211 -8.67 -10.01 -12.45
C SER A 211 -7.42 -10.41 -11.66
N SER A 212 -7.42 -10.26 -10.33
CA SER A 212 -6.24 -10.57 -9.49
C SER A 212 -6.10 -12.06 -9.18
N ILE A 213 -7.20 -12.80 -9.09
CA ILE A 213 -7.19 -14.27 -8.94
C ILE A 213 -6.76 -14.94 -10.26
N ASN A 214 -7.21 -14.43 -11.41
CA ASN A 214 -6.87 -15.00 -12.73
C ASN A 214 -5.45 -14.67 -13.20
N SER A 215 -4.73 -13.74 -12.57
CA SER A 215 -3.35 -13.38 -12.92
C SER A 215 -2.29 -14.09 -12.07
N GLY A 216 -2.67 -15.00 -11.16
CA GLY A 216 -1.72 -15.77 -10.34
C GLY A 216 -0.89 -14.92 -9.35
N ILE A 217 -1.38 -13.73 -8.98
CA ILE A 217 -0.68 -12.81 -8.07
C ILE A 217 -0.95 -13.17 -6.59
N ILE A 218 -1.92 -14.06 -6.32
CA ILE A 218 -2.19 -14.60 -5.00
C ILE A 218 -2.33 -16.12 -5.16
N THR A 219 -1.41 -16.87 -4.56
CA THR A 219 -1.61 -18.30 -4.27
C THR A 219 -2.28 -18.46 -2.91
#